data_AF-A0A5N3VJY1-F1
#
_entry.id   AF-A0A5N3VJY1-F1
#
_cell.length_a   1.000
_cell.length_b   1.000
_cell.length_c   1.000
_cell.angle_alpha   90.00
_cell.angle_beta   90.00
_cell.angle_gamma   90.00
#
_symmetry.space_group_name_H-M   'P 1'
#
loop_
_entity.id
_entity.type
_entity.pdbx_description
1 polymer ?
#
loop_
_entity_poly.entity_id
_entity_poly.type
_entity_poly.pdbx_seq_one_letter_code
_entity_poly.pdbx_strand_id
1 'polypeptide(L)'
;MTFYFTGIRSFPKLWKSNSYLGLSSSHFYLSLFLKDCYGIRSQEKWFSVKTMSAQNTKAMNLLIAKARCVRKLDEGSNKQVSADSSHMFAAGAAKKRSQMNPSSKAPVLPSVKNIIQLPTKPLNSEEWDKLKEEFKEKANFENWIILQMVKSRSSLDVAKSVLAWVATKNNGIVGYDLLVKYLYLCVFHKQTSEIIDVYEIMKARYKRLESGAYTLLIRGLMYTDRWREALLLLEDLKKVMIPSKKNYDDCIQGALFHQDVNVAWNLYQELLSHDIVPMLETLKAFFDFGKDMKDDQYSNKLHNILLYLRNNQLYPGESFAHSIKTWFESIPGEQWKGQFITIQQSGQCLGCGKTVESIHLSSEEYEFLKEKIMRDVIDGGDQYKKTTPQGGSGWGICVTQWLIRVNV
;
A
#
# COMPACT_ATOMS: atom_id res chain seq x y z
N MET A 1 -10.61 45.77 -24.98
CA MET A 1 -9.77 45.87 -23.77
C MET A 1 -9.13 44.51 -23.52
N THR A 2 -7.96 44.35 -24.11
CA THR A 2 -7.10 43.17 -24.12
C THR A 2 -6.22 43.23 -22.87
N PHE A 3 -6.27 42.22 -22.00
CA PHE A 3 -5.27 42.05 -20.94
C PHE A 3 -4.54 40.72 -21.11
N TYR A 4 -3.30 40.86 -21.55
CA TYR A 4 -2.28 39.81 -21.60
C TYR A 4 -1.83 39.48 -20.18
N PHE A 5 -1.98 38.23 -19.75
CA PHE A 5 -1.18 37.67 -18.66
C PHE A 5 -0.07 36.80 -19.26
N THR A 6 1.16 37.31 -19.18
CA THR A 6 2.38 36.59 -19.57
C THR A 6 2.67 35.51 -18.53
N GLY A 7 2.30 34.28 -18.84
CA GLY A 7 2.70 33.09 -18.10
C GLY A 7 4.19 32.79 -18.24
N ILE A 8 4.82 32.47 -17.11
CA ILE A 8 6.16 31.91 -17.05
C ILE A 8 6.10 30.53 -17.74
N ARG A 9 6.81 30.46 -18.87
CA ARG A 9 6.84 29.33 -19.80
C ARG A 9 7.43 28.08 -19.14
N SER A 10 6.67 26.99 -19.24
CA SER A 10 7.06 25.60 -19.55
C SER A 10 8.56 25.28 -19.71
N PHE A 11 8.94 24.10 -19.21
CA PHE A 11 10.25 23.44 -19.21
C PHE A 11 10.99 23.11 -20.54
N PRO A 12 10.46 23.25 -21.79
CA PRO A 12 11.18 22.76 -22.97
C PRO A 12 12.53 23.43 -23.27
N LYS A 13 12.89 24.54 -22.61
CA LYS A 13 14.06 25.34 -23.01
C LYS A 13 15.38 24.93 -22.38
N LEU A 14 15.39 24.20 -21.27
CA LEU A 14 16.65 23.80 -20.62
C LEU A 14 17.25 22.52 -21.19
N TRP A 15 16.47 21.71 -21.91
CA TRP A 15 16.87 20.39 -22.38
C TRP A 15 16.62 20.26 -23.89
N LYS A 16 17.39 21.01 -24.69
CA LYS A 16 17.56 20.67 -26.11
C LYS A 16 18.70 19.65 -26.21
N SER A 17 18.34 18.39 -26.44
CA SER A 17 19.28 17.38 -26.91
C SER A 17 19.89 17.85 -28.23
N ASN A 18 21.20 18.06 -28.26
CA ASN A 18 21.95 18.13 -29.51
C ASN A 18 21.94 16.74 -30.14
N SER A 19 21.12 16.56 -31.19
CA SER A 19 21.22 15.44 -32.11
C SER A 19 21.73 15.95 -33.46
N TYR A 20 23.03 15.74 -33.71
CA TYR A 20 23.68 15.76 -35.02
C TYR A 20 24.57 14.51 -35.03
N LEU A 21 24.70 13.64 -36.04
CA LEU A 21 24.27 13.49 -37.44
C LEU A 21 23.65 12.07 -37.57
N GLY A 22 22.74 11.69 -38.46
CA GLY A 22 22.41 12.12 -39.81
C GLY A 22 22.45 10.88 -40.71
N LEU A 23 21.30 10.36 -41.15
CA LEU A 23 21.15 9.71 -42.45
C LEU A 23 19.66 9.61 -42.85
N SER A 24 19.33 10.41 -43.86
CA SER A 24 18.27 10.30 -44.89
C SER A 24 16.86 9.79 -44.55
N SER A 25 15.95 10.76 -44.72
CA SER A 25 14.56 10.69 -45.18
C SER A 25 14.18 9.49 -46.08
N SER A 26 13.05 8.86 -45.76
CA SER A 26 12.04 8.50 -46.78
C SER A 26 10.67 8.36 -46.13
N HIS A 27 9.75 9.22 -46.57
CA HIS A 27 8.33 9.15 -46.30
C HIS A 27 7.72 7.90 -46.95
N PHE A 28 6.94 7.12 -46.20
CA PHE A 28 5.82 6.37 -46.76
C PHE A 28 4.68 6.31 -45.76
N TYR A 29 3.57 6.95 -46.12
CA TYR A 29 2.24 6.65 -45.60
C TYR A 29 1.88 5.23 -46.03
N LEU A 30 1.49 4.36 -45.11
CA LEU A 30 0.65 3.21 -45.42
C LEU A 30 -0.29 2.92 -44.26
N SER A 31 -1.51 3.43 -44.42
CA SER A 31 -2.73 2.87 -43.85
C SER A 31 -2.92 1.45 -44.37
N LEU A 32 -3.04 0.47 -43.48
CA LEU A 32 -3.63 -0.82 -43.81
C LEU A 32 -4.79 -1.09 -42.86
N PHE A 33 -5.97 -0.74 -43.37
CA PHE A 33 -7.20 -1.45 -43.09
C PHE A 33 -7.02 -2.91 -43.50
N LEU A 34 -7.28 -3.84 -42.59
CA LEU A 34 -7.79 -5.16 -42.96
C LEU A 34 -9.03 -5.46 -42.13
N LYS A 35 -10.14 -5.28 -42.83
CA LYS A 35 -11.49 -5.71 -42.54
C LYS A 35 -11.64 -7.03 -43.29
N ASP A 36 -11.79 -8.14 -42.57
CA ASP A 36 -12.39 -9.34 -43.14
C ASP A 36 -13.65 -9.67 -42.34
N CYS A 37 -14.78 -9.41 -43.00
CA CYS A 37 -16.09 -9.88 -42.61
C CYS A 37 -16.36 -11.19 -43.36
N TYR A 38 -16.64 -12.26 -42.63
CA TYR A 38 -17.58 -13.29 -43.10
C TYR A 38 -18.60 -13.54 -41.99
N GLY A 39 -19.85 -13.20 -42.31
CA GLY A 39 -21.01 -13.45 -41.46
C GLY A 39 -21.82 -14.67 -41.93
N ILE A 40 -22.92 -14.87 -41.20
CA ILE A 40 -24.00 -15.87 -41.34
C ILE A 40 -23.65 -17.16 -40.56
N ARG A 41 -24.31 -17.51 -39.45
CA ARG A 41 -25.75 -17.75 -39.31
C ARG A 41 -26.15 -17.86 -37.84
N SER A 42 -27.33 -17.35 -37.51
CA SER A 42 -28.07 -17.53 -36.26
C SER A 42 -28.28 -19.02 -35.93
N GLN A 43 -27.84 -19.44 -34.74
CA GLN A 43 -28.52 -20.46 -33.96
C GLN A 43 -28.63 -19.98 -32.52
N GLU A 44 -29.87 -19.80 -32.09
CA GLU A 44 -30.25 -19.78 -30.68
C GLU A 44 -29.81 -21.11 -30.05
N LYS A 45 -28.82 -21.06 -29.15
CA LYS A 45 -28.56 -22.13 -28.20
C LYS A 45 -28.74 -21.57 -26.81
N TRP A 46 -29.86 -21.96 -26.22
CA TRP A 46 -30.14 -21.80 -24.80
C TRP A 46 -29.04 -22.50 -24.02
N PHE A 47 -28.22 -21.75 -23.29
CA PHE A 47 -27.40 -22.31 -22.22
C PHE A 47 -28.06 -21.96 -20.89
N SER A 48 -28.86 -22.91 -20.42
CA SER A 48 -29.26 -23.03 -19.03
C SER A 48 -28.00 -23.27 -18.20
N VAL A 49 -27.55 -22.25 -17.47
CA VAL A 49 -26.57 -22.45 -16.38
C VAL A 49 -27.37 -22.89 -15.17
N LYS A 50 -27.43 -24.21 -14.98
CA LYS A 50 -27.77 -24.83 -13.70
C LYS A 50 -26.91 -24.18 -12.61
N THR A 51 -27.57 -23.75 -11.55
CA THR A 51 -26.98 -23.43 -10.26
C THR A 51 -26.04 -24.56 -9.82
N MET A 52 -24.74 -24.32 -9.86
CA MET A 52 -23.78 -25.16 -9.15
C MET A 52 -23.61 -24.58 -7.75
N SER A 53 -24.28 -25.27 -6.85
CA SER A 53 -24.17 -25.23 -5.39
C SER A 53 -22.71 -25.23 -4.92
N ALA A 54 -22.52 -24.60 -3.77
CA ALA A 54 -21.28 -24.43 -3.03
C ALA A 54 -20.45 -25.73 -2.91
N GLN A 55 -19.14 -25.62 -3.13
CA GLN A 55 -18.06 -26.29 -2.38
C GLN A 55 -16.73 -26.09 -3.12
N ASN A 56 -15.81 -25.29 -2.57
CA ASN A 56 -14.37 -25.55 -2.70
C ASN A 56 -13.57 -24.77 -1.65
N THR A 57 -13.75 -25.15 -0.39
CA THR A 57 -13.05 -24.61 0.78
C THR A 57 -11.72 -25.35 1.05
N LYS A 58 -11.16 -26.06 0.06
CA LYS A 58 -9.93 -26.87 0.23
C LYS A 58 -8.64 -26.22 -0.28
N ALA A 59 -8.71 -25.07 -0.96
CA ALA A 59 -7.51 -24.39 -1.46
C ALA A 59 -6.92 -23.33 -0.49
N MET A 60 -7.65 -22.91 0.55
CA MET A 60 -7.19 -21.85 1.48
C MET A 60 -6.27 -22.32 2.61
N ASN A 61 -6.21 -23.61 2.92
CA ASN A 61 -5.54 -24.07 4.14
C ASN A 61 -4.05 -24.44 3.97
N LEU A 62 -3.43 -24.25 2.80
CA LEU A 62 -2.02 -24.64 2.58
C LEU A 62 -0.99 -23.50 2.65
N LEU A 63 -1.38 -22.24 2.84
CA LEU A 63 -0.42 -21.11 2.79
C LEU A 63 -0.31 -20.24 4.05
N ILE A 64 -1.08 -20.53 5.11
CA ILE A 64 -1.01 -19.78 6.38
C ILE A 64 0.22 -20.18 7.25
N ALA A 65 1.05 -21.14 6.81
CA ALA A 65 2.18 -21.66 7.60
C ALA A 65 3.57 -21.07 7.30
N LYS A 66 3.72 -20.01 6.51
CA LYS A 66 5.04 -19.37 6.28
C LYS A 66 5.02 -17.84 6.40
N ALA A 67 4.86 -17.36 7.63
CA ALA A 67 5.29 -16.02 8.01
C ALA A 67 5.79 -16.00 9.47
N ARG A 68 7.01 -16.53 9.70
CA ARG A 68 7.96 -16.06 10.72
C ARG A 68 9.32 -16.77 10.60
N CYS A 69 10.36 -15.96 10.55
CA CYS A 69 11.79 -16.26 10.73
C CYS A 69 12.53 -17.06 9.63
N VAL A 70 13.18 -16.31 8.72
CA VAL A 70 14.50 -16.67 8.19
C VAL A 70 15.51 -15.66 8.76
N ARG A 71 16.22 -16.07 9.81
CA ARG A 71 17.62 -15.71 10.07
C ARG A 71 18.28 -17.00 10.53
N LYS A 72 18.87 -17.73 9.57
CA LYS A 72 19.80 -18.83 9.87
C LYS A 72 21.13 -18.19 10.29
N LEU A 73 21.57 -18.50 11.50
CA LEU A 73 22.97 -18.44 11.90
C LEU A 73 23.49 -19.87 11.83
N ASP A 74 24.60 -20.05 11.11
CA ASP A 74 25.31 -21.32 10.93
C ASP A 74 25.80 -21.87 12.27
N GLU A 75 25.78 -23.20 12.37
CA GLU A 75 26.23 -23.98 13.51
C GLU A 75 27.39 -24.88 13.06
N GLY A 76 28.49 -24.88 13.83
CA GLY A 76 29.43 -26.01 13.88
C GLY A 76 30.91 -25.70 13.67
N SER A 77 31.67 -25.58 14.77
CA SER A 77 32.92 -26.35 14.91
C SER A 77 33.34 -26.48 16.39
N ASN A 78 33.52 -27.73 16.81
CA ASN A 78 34.07 -28.17 18.09
C ASN A 78 35.43 -27.53 18.41
N LYS A 79 35.62 -27.09 19.67
CA LYS A 79 36.86 -27.31 20.44
C LYS A 79 36.64 -27.04 21.94
N GLN A 80 37.26 -27.89 22.73
CA GLN A 80 37.10 -28.16 24.15
C GLN A 80 38.13 -27.34 24.96
N VAL A 81 37.73 -26.50 25.92
CA VAL A 81 38.59 -26.01 27.03
C VAL A 81 37.76 -25.69 28.29
N SER A 82 38.41 -25.89 29.43
CA SER A 82 38.07 -26.01 30.85
C SER A 82 37.08 -25.04 31.52
N ALA A 83 36.59 -25.54 32.66
CA ALA A 83 35.79 -24.91 33.69
C ALA A 83 36.35 -23.58 34.20
N ASP A 84 35.56 -22.51 34.04
CA ASP A 84 35.13 -21.61 35.11
C ASP A 84 34.27 -20.49 34.48
N SER A 85 32.94 -20.53 34.66
CA SER A 85 32.10 -19.32 34.58
C SER A 85 30.66 -19.61 35.01
N SER A 86 30.39 -19.29 36.27
CA SER A 86 29.18 -18.62 36.79
C SER A 86 27.95 -18.60 35.85
N HIS A 87 26.93 -19.38 36.23
CA HIS A 87 25.61 -19.43 35.62
C HIS A 87 24.96 -18.03 35.44
N MET A 88 24.83 -17.57 34.20
CA MET A 88 24.30 -16.24 33.83
C MET A 88 22.77 -16.09 33.83
N PHE A 89 22.01 -17.02 34.43
CA PHE A 89 20.53 -16.95 34.45
C PHE A 89 19.91 -17.34 35.80
N ALA A 90 20.49 -16.87 36.90
CA ALA A 90 19.83 -16.92 38.21
C ALA A 90 18.82 -15.77 38.36
N ALA A 91 17.61 -16.09 38.82
CA ALA A 91 16.59 -15.13 39.18
C ALA A 91 17.13 -14.16 40.26
N GLY A 92 17.06 -12.85 39.99
CA GLY A 92 17.59 -11.80 40.88
C GLY A 92 18.80 -11.01 40.33
N ALA A 93 19.39 -11.44 39.21
CA ALA A 93 20.54 -10.75 38.59
C ALA A 93 20.24 -9.32 38.07
N ALA A 94 18.98 -8.99 37.82
CA ALA A 94 18.56 -7.67 37.36
C ALA A 94 18.78 -6.56 38.42
N LYS A 95 18.58 -6.86 39.71
CA LYS A 95 18.71 -5.90 40.81
C LYS A 95 20.18 -5.59 41.15
N LYS A 96 21.10 -6.52 40.87
CA LYS A 96 22.56 -6.31 41.03
C LYS A 96 23.14 -5.43 39.92
N ARG A 97 22.60 -5.50 38.70
CA ARG A 97 23.01 -4.61 37.58
C ARG A 97 22.60 -3.16 37.79
N SER A 98 21.47 -2.89 38.44
CA SER A 98 21.04 -1.51 38.71
C SER A 98 21.86 -0.81 39.79
N GLN A 99 22.55 -1.57 40.65
CA GLN A 99 23.30 -1.03 41.80
C GLN A 99 24.80 -0.83 41.52
N MET A 100 25.32 -1.22 40.36
CA MET A 100 26.74 -1.09 39.99
C MET A 100 27.06 0.09 39.05
N ASN A 101 26.08 0.92 38.67
CA ASN A 101 26.35 2.13 37.89
C ASN A 101 26.58 3.33 38.83
N PRO A 102 27.75 3.98 38.83
CA PRO A 102 27.95 5.21 39.58
C PRO A 102 27.11 6.34 38.99
N SER A 103 26.35 7.02 39.83
CA SER A 103 25.73 8.29 39.49
C SER A 103 26.81 9.38 39.35
N SER A 104 27.07 9.85 38.12
CA SER A 104 27.38 11.26 37.83
C SER A 104 27.81 11.44 36.37
N LYS A 105 26.97 12.13 35.60
CA LYS A 105 27.28 13.40 34.92
C LYS A 105 26.05 13.82 34.11
N ALA A 106 25.80 15.13 34.11
CA ALA A 106 24.72 15.83 33.42
C ALA A 106 24.47 15.29 32.00
N PRO A 107 23.25 15.45 31.44
CA PRO A 107 23.00 15.05 30.06
C PRO A 107 23.98 15.79 29.17
N VAL A 108 24.97 15.06 28.64
CA VAL A 108 25.78 15.54 27.53
C VAL A 108 24.80 15.75 26.40
N LEU A 109 24.54 17.03 26.10
CA LEU A 109 23.77 17.44 24.94
C LEU A 109 24.26 16.61 23.73
N PRO A 110 23.36 16.17 22.84
CA PRO A 110 23.79 15.64 21.56
C PRO A 110 24.74 16.65 20.93
N SER A 111 25.94 16.21 20.56
CA SER A 111 26.91 17.02 19.83
C SER A 111 26.17 17.79 18.74
N VAL A 112 26.31 19.11 18.76
CA VAL A 112 25.68 20.06 17.83
C VAL A 112 25.73 19.49 16.41
N LYS A 113 24.60 18.96 15.93
CA LYS A 113 24.42 18.72 14.49
C LYS A 113 24.66 20.08 13.84
N ASN A 114 25.48 20.16 12.80
CA ASN A 114 25.57 21.38 11.99
C ASN A 114 24.15 21.69 11.48
N ILE A 115 23.44 22.59 12.14
CA ILE A 115 22.11 23.05 11.73
C ILE A 115 22.37 24.05 10.60
N ILE A 116 22.69 23.54 9.41
CA ILE A 116 22.55 24.35 8.21
C ILE A 116 21.05 24.63 8.10
N GLN A 117 20.68 25.91 8.22
CA GLN A 117 19.30 26.31 8.03
C GLN A 117 18.91 26.04 6.58
N LEU A 118 17.78 25.33 6.41
CA LEU A 118 17.27 25.04 5.08
C LEU A 118 16.83 26.34 4.38
N PRO A 119 17.20 26.55 3.11
CA PRO A 119 16.75 27.70 2.36
C PRO A 119 15.22 27.74 2.29
N THR A 120 14.65 28.92 2.57
CA THR A 120 13.20 29.17 2.46
C THR A 120 12.81 29.72 1.09
N LYS A 121 13.79 30.20 0.31
CA LYS A 121 13.64 30.76 -1.03
C LYS A 121 14.57 30.04 -2.01
N PRO A 122 14.20 29.94 -3.30
CA PRO A 122 15.07 29.35 -4.32
C PRO A 122 16.37 30.15 -4.42
N LEU A 123 17.49 29.44 -4.44
CA LEU A 123 18.82 30.04 -4.52
C LEU A 123 19.37 29.97 -5.94
N ASN A 124 20.25 30.90 -6.29
CA ASN A 124 21.00 30.88 -7.54
C ASN A 124 22.23 29.94 -7.45
N SER A 125 22.94 29.75 -8.57
CA SER A 125 24.08 28.82 -8.63
C SER A 125 25.21 29.19 -7.67
N GLU A 126 25.54 30.48 -7.55
CA GLU A 126 26.63 30.96 -6.69
C GLU A 126 26.29 30.83 -5.20
N GLU A 127 25.03 31.04 -4.84
CA GLU A 127 24.52 30.86 -3.48
C GLU A 127 24.55 29.38 -3.07
N TRP A 128 24.18 28.47 -3.97
CA TRP A 128 24.32 27.03 -3.74
C TRP A 128 25.79 26.61 -3.60
N ASP A 129 26.70 27.24 -4.35
CA ASP A 129 28.14 27.00 -4.24
C ASP A 129 28.67 27.39 -2.87
N LYS A 130 28.32 28.58 -2.38
CA LYS A 130 28.68 29.04 -1.03
C LYS A 130 28.17 28.09 0.05
N LEU A 131 26.90 27.67 -0.05
CA LEU A 131 26.31 26.75 0.92
C LEU A 131 26.97 25.36 0.90
N LYS A 132 27.42 24.91 -0.27
CA LYS A 132 28.18 23.65 -0.40
C LYS A 132 29.57 23.75 0.23
N GLU A 133 30.26 24.88 0.08
CA GLU A 133 31.59 25.09 0.70
C GLU A 133 31.53 25.15 2.23
N GLU A 134 30.43 25.64 2.80
CA GLU A 134 30.19 25.62 4.25
C GLU A 134 29.95 24.19 4.79
N PHE A 135 29.59 23.24 3.93
CA PHE A 135 29.30 21.85 4.31
C PHE A 135 30.58 21.01 4.40
N LYS A 136 30.92 20.61 5.64
CA LYS A 136 32.18 19.92 5.97
C LYS A 136 32.34 18.52 5.36
N GLU A 137 31.25 17.85 4.96
CA GLU A 137 31.30 16.52 4.32
C GLU A 137 31.19 16.65 2.78
N LYS A 138 32.30 16.51 2.06
CA LYS A 138 32.34 16.82 0.60
C LYS A 138 31.54 15.86 -0.31
N ALA A 139 31.13 14.69 0.17
CA ALA A 139 30.38 13.72 -0.64
C ALA A 139 28.88 13.81 -0.36
N ASN A 140 28.06 13.80 -1.42
CA ASN A 140 26.60 13.71 -1.37
C ASN A 140 25.83 14.92 -0.79
N PHE A 141 26.41 16.12 -0.79
CA PHE A 141 25.69 17.33 -0.34
C PHE A 141 24.34 17.51 -1.04
N GLU A 142 24.30 17.30 -2.36
CA GLU A 142 23.10 17.41 -3.20
C GLU A 142 21.98 16.48 -2.71
N ASN A 143 22.33 15.21 -2.45
CA ASN A 143 21.38 14.22 -1.96
C ASN A 143 20.99 14.47 -0.50
N TRP A 144 21.93 14.95 0.31
CA TRP A 144 21.68 15.32 1.70
C TRP A 144 20.71 16.49 1.81
N ILE A 145 20.95 17.58 1.06
CA ILE A 145 20.13 18.80 1.17
C ILE A 145 18.70 18.53 0.70
N ILE A 146 18.51 17.85 -0.44
CA ILE A 146 17.15 17.53 -0.91
C ILE A 146 16.46 16.52 0.03
N LEU A 147 17.21 15.61 0.67
CA LEU A 147 16.65 14.73 1.69
C LEU A 147 16.17 15.52 2.91
N GLN A 148 16.91 16.56 3.32
CA GLN A 148 16.43 17.46 4.38
C GLN A 148 15.17 18.20 3.93
N MET A 149 15.12 18.68 2.68
CA MET A 149 13.91 19.30 2.11
C MET A 149 12.70 18.36 2.10
N VAL A 150 12.91 17.08 1.80
CA VAL A 150 11.87 16.03 1.89
C VAL A 150 11.35 15.89 3.32
N LYS A 151 12.25 15.88 4.31
CA LYS A 151 11.88 15.75 5.73
C LYS A 151 11.13 16.99 6.24
N SER A 152 11.55 18.18 5.84
CA SER A 152 10.91 19.45 6.21
C SER A 152 9.71 19.82 5.32
N ARG A 153 9.44 19.04 4.26
CA ARG A 153 8.38 19.31 3.27
C ARG A 153 8.50 20.71 2.66
N SER A 154 9.73 21.10 2.30
CA SER A 154 10.03 22.41 1.73
C SER A 154 9.27 22.67 0.42
N SER A 155 9.27 23.94 -0.01
CA SER A 155 8.63 24.34 -1.26
C SER A 155 9.28 23.68 -2.48
N LEU A 156 8.47 23.44 -3.51
CA LEU A 156 8.94 22.86 -4.76
C LEU A 156 9.96 23.75 -5.47
N ASP A 157 9.82 25.08 -5.40
CA ASP A 157 10.73 26.02 -6.06
C ASP A 157 12.15 25.94 -5.50
N VAL A 158 12.28 25.77 -4.18
CA VAL A 158 13.58 25.58 -3.53
C VAL A 158 14.21 24.26 -4.01
N ALA A 159 13.45 23.17 -4.02
CA ALA A 159 13.95 21.89 -4.49
C ALA A 159 14.32 21.92 -5.99
N LYS A 160 13.51 22.60 -6.83
CA LYS A 160 13.83 22.83 -8.24
C LYS A 160 15.13 23.60 -8.42
N SER A 161 15.40 24.59 -7.58
CA SER A 161 16.64 25.36 -7.67
C SER A 161 17.88 24.48 -7.42
N VAL A 162 17.78 23.47 -6.53
CA VAL A 162 18.82 22.44 -6.36
C VAL A 162 18.99 21.63 -7.64
N LEU A 163 17.89 21.16 -8.24
CA LEU A 163 17.96 20.38 -9.48
C LEU A 163 18.58 21.18 -10.62
N ALA A 164 18.22 22.45 -10.77
CA ALA A 164 18.78 23.35 -11.77
C ALA A 164 20.27 23.56 -11.57
N TRP A 165 20.71 23.81 -10.32
CA TRP A 165 22.11 23.96 -9.97
C TRP A 165 22.93 22.67 -10.19
N VAL A 166 22.37 21.50 -9.87
CA VAL A 166 23.03 20.23 -10.19
C VAL A 166 23.12 20.01 -11.70
N ALA A 167 22.07 20.35 -12.44
CA ALA A 167 22.05 20.23 -13.89
C ALA A 167 23.08 21.16 -14.55
N THR A 168 23.24 22.41 -14.12
CA THR A 168 24.24 23.32 -14.71
C THR A 168 25.67 22.81 -14.52
N LYS A 169 25.97 22.19 -13.37
CA LYS A 169 27.29 21.62 -13.08
C LYS A 169 27.58 20.33 -13.82
N ASN A 170 26.55 19.54 -14.10
CA ASN A 170 26.69 18.20 -14.66
C ASN A 170 26.22 18.12 -16.12
N ASN A 171 26.44 19.16 -16.93
CA ASN A 171 26.06 19.17 -18.36
C ASN A 171 24.58 18.79 -18.62
N GLY A 172 23.68 19.27 -17.78
CA GLY A 172 22.24 18.97 -17.84
C GLY A 172 21.84 17.66 -17.15
N ILE A 173 22.77 16.90 -16.56
CA ILE A 173 22.48 15.58 -16.01
C ILE A 173 22.12 15.67 -14.52
N VAL A 174 20.86 15.36 -14.20
CA VAL A 174 20.42 15.11 -12.82
C VAL A 174 20.46 13.61 -12.51
N GLY A 175 21.07 13.25 -11.38
CA GLY A 175 21.18 11.86 -10.93
C GLY A 175 19.85 11.27 -10.44
N TYR A 176 19.72 9.95 -10.56
CA TYR A 176 18.50 9.19 -10.23
C TYR A 176 17.98 9.48 -8.80
N ASP A 177 18.86 9.40 -7.81
CA ASP A 177 18.50 9.55 -6.40
C ASP A 177 17.92 10.94 -6.08
N LEU A 178 18.41 11.99 -6.76
CA LEU A 178 17.89 13.34 -6.65
C LEU A 178 16.50 13.46 -7.28
N LEU A 179 16.30 12.83 -8.46
CA LEU A 179 15.01 12.81 -9.14
C LEU A 179 13.93 12.09 -8.31
N VAL A 180 14.25 10.97 -7.66
CA VAL A 180 13.29 10.26 -6.80
C VAL A 180 12.87 11.10 -5.59
N LYS A 181 13.83 11.79 -4.94
CA LYS A 181 13.53 12.70 -3.82
C LYS A 181 12.72 13.92 -4.26
N TYR A 182 13.01 14.44 -5.44
CA TYR A 182 12.22 15.52 -6.02
C TYR A 182 10.80 15.07 -6.40
N LEU A 183 10.67 13.89 -7.02
CA LEU A 183 9.38 13.28 -7.33
C LEU A 183 8.53 13.11 -6.06
N TYR A 184 9.13 12.67 -4.96
CA TYR A 184 8.44 12.58 -3.67
C TYR A 184 7.81 13.92 -3.27
N LEU A 185 8.56 15.03 -3.37
CA LEU A 185 8.03 16.36 -3.07
C LEU A 185 6.90 16.75 -4.04
N CYS A 186 7.04 16.43 -5.33
CA CYS A 186 6.01 16.72 -6.34
C CYS A 186 4.71 15.99 -6.03
N VAL A 187 4.79 14.70 -5.67
CA VAL A 187 3.65 13.88 -5.27
C VAL A 187 3.04 14.40 -3.96
N PHE A 188 3.87 14.80 -2.99
CA PHE A 188 3.40 15.34 -1.71
C PHE A 188 2.59 16.64 -1.90
N HIS A 189 3.09 17.55 -2.73
CA HIS A 189 2.45 18.83 -3.04
C HIS A 189 1.40 18.73 -4.16
N LYS A 190 1.14 17.52 -4.68
CA LYS A 190 0.18 17.24 -5.77
C LYS A 190 0.42 18.03 -7.05
N GLN A 191 1.69 18.32 -7.37
CA GLN A 191 2.05 19.09 -8.56
C GLN A 191 2.18 18.19 -9.79
N THR A 192 1.07 18.01 -10.50
CA THR A 192 0.93 17.04 -11.60
C THR A 192 1.84 17.32 -12.80
N SER A 193 2.06 18.59 -13.16
CA SER A 193 2.96 18.97 -14.26
C SER A 193 4.40 18.50 -14.02
N GLU A 194 4.90 18.71 -12.80
CA GLU A 194 6.26 18.31 -12.43
C GLU A 194 6.41 16.79 -12.35
N ILE A 195 5.39 16.09 -11.87
CA ILE A 195 5.36 14.62 -11.83
C ILE A 195 5.52 14.07 -13.24
N ILE A 196 4.78 14.65 -14.20
CA ILE A 196 4.85 14.25 -15.61
C ILE A 196 6.24 14.51 -16.20
N ASP A 197 6.81 15.69 -15.96
CA ASP A 197 8.14 16.04 -16.46
C ASP A 197 9.22 15.10 -15.90
N VAL A 198 9.19 14.83 -14.59
CA VAL A 198 10.12 13.89 -13.94
C VAL A 198 9.93 12.47 -14.45
N TYR A 199 8.68 12.04 -14.67
CA TYR A 199 8.38 10.73 -15.24
C TYR A 199 8.99 10.55 -16.63
N GLU A 200 8.86 11.54 -17.51
CA GLU A 200 9.47 11.49 -18.85
C GLU A 200 11.00 11.44 -18.79
N ILE A 201 11.61 12.25 -17.92
CA ILE A 201 13.07 12.21 -17.70
C ILE A 201 13.50 10.82 -17.22
N MET A 202 12.77 10.23 -16.26
CA MET A 202 13.11 8.93 -15.72
C MET A 202 12.93 7.82 -16.77
N LYS A 203 11.85 7.86 -17.54
CA LYS A 203 11.53 6.90 -18.62
C LYS A 203 12.55 6.95 -19.76
N ALA A 204 13.01 8.15 -20.14
CA ALA A 204 14.01 8.32 -21.19
C ALA A 204 15.41 7.86 -20.80
N ARG A 205 15.75 7.93 -19.50
CA ARG A 205 17.13 7.71 -19.03
C ARG A 205 17.36 6.37 -18.34
N TYR A 206 16.34 5.81 -17.69
CA TYR A 206 16.48 4.61 -16.88
C TYR A 206 15.57 3.50 -17.39
N LYS A 207 16.17 2.35 -17.73
CA LYS A 207 15.43 1.18 -18.24
C LYS A 207 14.60 0.47 -17.17
N ARG A 208 15.01 0.57 -15.90
CA ARG A 208 14.35 -0.05 -14.75
C ARG A 208 14.41 0.93 -13.58
N LEU A 209 13.32 0.99 -12.84
CA LEU A 209 13.20 1.80 -11.64
C LEU A 209 13.16 0.89 -10.42
N GLU A 210 13.55 1.40 -9.26
CA GLU A 210 13.35 0.66 -8.01
C GLU A 210 11.87 0.68 -7.60
N SER A 211 11.46 -0.26 -6.73
CA SER A 211 10.06 -0.39 -6.30
C SER A 211 9.50 0.87 -5.64
N GLY A 212 10.34 1.62 -4.92
CA GLY A 212 9.99 2.91 -4.33
C GLY A 212 9.64 3.97 -5.38
N ALA A 213 10.42 4.06 -6.46
CA ALA A 213 10.15 4.98 -7.55
C ALA A 213 8.88 4.61 -8.34
N TYR A 214 8.67 3.32 -8.62
CA TYR A 214 7.40 2.84 -9.18
C TYR A 214 6.20 3.27 -8.33
N THR A 215 6.28 3.08 -7.02
CA THR A 215 5.21 3.46 -6.09
C THR A 215 4.92 4.96 -6.12
N LEU A 216 5.95 5.81 -6.16
CA LEU A 216 5.77 7.25 -6.24
C LEU A 216 5.17 7.69 -7.58
N LEU A 217 5.65 7.11 -8.69
CA LEU A 217 5.13 7.43 -10.02
C LEU A 217 3.67 7.00 -10.17
N ILE A 218 3.31 5.79 -9.72
CA ILE A 218 1.93 5.32 -9.70
C ILE A 218 1.06 6.34 -8.94
N ARG A 219 1.41 6.63 -7.68
CA ARG A 219 0.66 7.58 -6.85
C ARG A 219 0.52 8.96 -7.49
N GLY A 220 1.58 9.45 -8.13
CA GLY A 220 1.59 10.77 -8.76
C GLY A 220 0.73 10.82 -10.03
N LEU A 221 0.82 9.81 -10.88
CA LEU A 221 0.16 9.77 -12.19
C LEU A 221 -1.34 9.47 -12.09
N MET A 222 -1.79 8.74 -11.06
CA MET A 222 -3.21 8.36 -10.90
C MET A 222 -4.17 9.56 -10.84
N TYR A 223 -3.71 10.74 -10.44
CA TYR A 223 -4.50 11.99 -10.39
C TYR A 223 -4.27 12.90 -11.61
N THR A 224 -3.76 12.35 -12.72
CA THR A 224 -3.52 13.07 -13.98
C THR A 224 -4.30 12.43 -15.12
N ASP A 225 -4.36 13.11 -16.27
CA ASP A 225 -4.92 12.53 -17.50
C ASP A 225 -4.13 11.31 -18.02
N ARG A 226 -2.91 11.12 -17.50
CA ARG A 226 -2.02 9.99 -17.83
C ARG A 226 -2.15 8.81 -16.87
N TRP A 227 -3.23 8.72 -16.09
CA TRP A 227 -3.43 7.67 -15.09
C TRP A 227 -3.36 6.24 -15.65
N ARG A 228 -3.69 6.03 -16.93
CA ARG A 228 -3.53 4.72 -17.58
C ARG A 228 -2.07 4.27 -17.65
N GLU A 229 -1.10 5.19 -17.68
CA GLU A 229 0.32 4.82 -17.59
C GLU A 229 0.71 4.35 -16.19
N ALA A 230 0.04 4.82 -15.14
CA ALA A 230 0.24 4.27 -13.80
C ALA A 230 -0.22 2.80 -13.71
N LEU A 231 -1.28 2.41 -14.43
CA LEU A 231 -1.67 1.01 -14.54
C LEU A 231 -0.60 0.18 -15.27
N LEU A 232 0.00 0.70 -16.34
CA LEU A 232 1.12 0.03 -17.02
C LEU A 232 2.32 -0.15 -16.09
N LEU A 233 2.63 0.87 -15.27
CA LEU A 233 3.68 0.78 -14.25
C LEU A 233 3.34 -0.26 -13.17
N LEU A 234 2.07 -0.41 -12.80
CA LEU A 234 1.62 -1.46 -11.90
C LEU A 234 1.81 -2.85 -12.52
N GLU A 235 1.46 -3.04 -13.80
CA GLU A 235 1.69 -4.29 -14.53
C GLU A 235 3.19 -4.63 -14.64
N ASP A 236 4.04 -3.63 -14.87
CA ASP A 236 5.49 -3.82 -14.87
C ASP A 236 6.02 -4.21 -13.50
N LEU A 237 5.46 -3.64 -12.41
CA LEU A 237 5.80 -4.02 -11.04
C LEU A 237 5.37 -5.46 -10.75
N LYS A 238 4.18 -5.89 -11.19
CA LYS A 238 3.66 -7.26 -11.04
C LYS A 238 4.58 -8.32 -11.65
N LYS A 239 5.29 -8.00 -12.74
CA LYS A 239 6.24 -8.92 -13.39
C LYS A 239 7.45 -9.26 -12.52
N VAL A 240 7.78 -8.43 -11.53
CA VAL A 240 8.97 -8.59 -10.68
C VAL A 240 8.65 -8.84 -9.22
N MET A 241 7.47 -8.42 -8.74
CA MET A 241 7.03 -8.63 -7.36
C MET A 241 5.50 -8.48 -7.21
N ILE A 242 4.95 -8.97 -6.10
CA ILE A 242 3.56 -8.69 -5.73
C ILE A 242 3.46 -7.21 -5.30
N PRO A 243 2.59 -6.39 -5.93
CA PRO A 243 2.41 -5.00 -5.54
C PRO A 243 1.89 -4.87 -4.10
N SER A 244 2.26 -3.78 -3.43
CA SER A 244 1.80 -3.53 -2.07
C SER A 244 0.32 -3.14 -2.04
N LYS A 245 -0.34 -3.30 -0.87
CA LYS A 245 -1.71 -2.79 -0.65
C LYS A 245 -1.86 -1.30 -0.98
N LYS A 246 -0.79 -0.51 -0.83
CA LYS A 246 -0.78 0.91 -1.17
C LYS A 246 -0.75 1.16 -2.68
N ASN A 247 -0.05 0.32 -3.44
CA ASN A 247 -0.05 0.43 -4.91
C ASN A 247 -1.44 0.17 -5.48
N TYR A 248 -2.11 -0.88 -4.98
CA TYR A 248 -3.51 -1.15 -5.33
C TYR A 248 -4.43 -0.03 -4.87
N ASP A 249 -4.30 0.47 -3.64
CA ASP A 249 -5.09 1.59 -3.13
C ASP A 249 -4.98 2.84 -4.02
N ASP A 250 -3.76 3.27 -4.34
CA ASP A 250 -3.52 4.44 -5.22
C ASP A 250 -4.17 4.21 -6.61
N CYS A 251 -4.05 3.00 -7.20
CA CYS A 251 -4.64 2.68 -8.51
C CYS A 251 -6.17 2.58 -8.48
N ILE A 252 -6.76 1.98 -7.44
CA ILE A 252 -8.22 1.86 -7.27
C ILE A 252 -8.81 3.25 -7.11
N GLN A 253 -8.25 4.08 -6.22
CA GLN A 253 -8.73 5.44 -6.00
C GLN A 253 -8.64 6.29 -7.27
N GLY A 254 -7.54 6.21 -8.02
CA GLY A 254 -7.45 6.96 -9.27
C GLY A 254 -8.40 6.42 -10.35
N ALA A 255 -8.63 5.11 -10.44
CA ALA A 255 -9.64 4.56 -11.35
C ALA A 255 -11.05 5.09 -11.02
N LEU A 256 -11.42 5.13 -9.73
CA LEU A 256 -12.67 5.74 -9.28
C LEU A 256 -12.73 7.25 -9.56
N PHE A 257 -11.62 7.98 -9.36
CA PHE A 257 -11.52 9.41 -9.69
C PHE A 257 -11.81 9.69 -11.17
N HIS A 258 -11.34 8.80 -12.05
CA HIS A 258 -11.60 8.83 -13.50
C HIS A 258 -12.88 8.09 -13.92
N GLN A 259 -13.76 7.76 -12.97
CA GLN A 259 -15.06 7.11 -13.19
C GLN A 259 -15.00 5.72 -13.84
N ASP A 260 -13.83 5.05 -13.80
CA ASP A 260 -13.63 3.70 -14.33
C ASP A 260 -13.83 2.64 -13.23
N VAL A 261 -15.09 2.42 -12.89
CA VAL A 261 -15.54 1.47 -11.87
C VAL A 261 -15.08 0.04 -12.16
N ASN A 262 -15.05 -0.36 -13.43
CA ASN A 262 -14.69 -1.71 -13.81
C ASN A 262 -13.22 -2.00 -13.52
N VAL A 263 -12.32 -1.07 -13.87
CA VAL A 263 -10.91 -1.19 -13.52
C VAL A 263 -10.73 -1.17 -12.00
N ALA A 264 -11.39 -0.26 -11.28
CA ALA A 264 -11.32 -0.19 -9.82
C ALA A 264 -11.74 -1.52 -9.17
N TRP A 265 -12.87 -2.09 -9.61
CA TRP A 265 -13.38 -3.34 -9.07
C TRP A 265 -12.48 -4.54 -9.41
N ASN A 266 -11.96 -4.61 -10.63
CA ASN A 266 -11.04 -5.68 -11.04
C ASN A 266 -9.75 -5.66 -10.22
N LEU A 267 -9.17 -4.48 -9.99
CA LEU A 267 -7.99 -4.30 -9.14
C LEU A 267 -8.29 -4.70 -7.68
N TYR A 268 -9.48 -4.40 -7.17
CA TYR A 268 -9.90 -4.84 -5.83
C TYR A 268 -10.00 -6.36 -5.73
N GLN A 269 -10.61 -7.02 -6.72
CA GLN A 269 -10.69 -8.48 -6.76
C GLN A 269 -9.30 -9.14 -6.90
N GLU A 270 -8.43 -8.56 -7.73
CA GLU A 270 -7.05 -9.01 -7.86
C GLU A 270 -6.28 -8.90 -6.55
N LEU A 271 -6.41 -7.76 -5.85
CA LEU A 271 -5.83 -7.57 -4.51
C LEU A 271 -6.28 -8.67 -3.54
N LEU A 272 -7.56 -9.01 -3.53
CA LEU A 272 -8.08 -10.09 -2.67
C LEU A 272 -7.57 -11.47 -3.09
N SER A 273 -7.40 -11.72 -4.39
CA SER A 273 -6.87 -12.99 -4.90
C SER A 273 -5.41 -13.26 -4.49
N HIS A 274 -4.69 -12.20 -4.10
CA HIS A 274 -3.34 -12.29 -3.55
C HIS A 274 -3.30 -12.36 -2.01
N ASP A 275 -4.44 -12.59 -1.35
CA ASP A 275 -4.59 -12.60 0.11
C ASP A 275 -4.11 -11.30 0.78
N ILE A 276 -4.14 -10.18 0.04
CA ILE A 276 -3.78 -8.87 0.55
C ILE A 276 -5.01 -8.26 1.21
N VAL A 277 -4.90 -7.88 2.48
CA VAL A 277 -5.97 -7.14 3.18
C VAL A 277 -6.04 -5.71 2.62
N PRO A 278 -7.17 -5.29 2.01
CA PRO A 278 -7.35 -3.94 1.49
C PRO A 278 -7.19 -2.89 2.59
N MET A 279 -6.77 -1.68 2.21
CA MET A 279 -6.81 -0.56 3.15
C MET A 279 -8.26 -0.14 3.38
N LEU A 280 -8.62 0.24 4.61
CA LEU A 280 -9.96 0.74 4.90
C LEU A 280 -10.29 1.99 4.08
N GLU A 281 -9.27 2.82 3.76
CA GLU A 281 -9.40 3.95 2.83
C GLU A 281 -9.80 3.51 1.41
N THR A 282 -9.28 2.38 0.93
CA THR A 282 -9.67 1.80 -0.37
C THR A 282 -11.15 1.42 -0.36
N LEU A 283 -11.61 0.76 0.70
CA LEU A 283 -13.01 0.37 0.86
C LEU A 283 -13.91 1.61 0.97
N LYS A 284 -13.50 2.59 1.78
CA LYS A 284 -14.19 3.88 1.92
C LYS A 284 -14.36 4.59 0.58
N ALA A 285 -13.34 4.59 -0.27
CA ALA A 285 -13.39 5.24 -1.59
C ALA A 285 -14.53 4.71 -2.48
N PHE A 286 -14.83 3.40 -2.43
CA PHE A 286 -15.97 2.84 -3.16
C PHE A 286 -17.31 3.41 -2.67
N PHE A 287 -17.49 3.57 -1.36
CA PHE A 287 -18.72 4.17 -0.81
C PHE A 287 -18.81 5.67 -1.10
N ASP A 288 -17.69 6.40 -1.00
CA ASP A 288 -17.64 7.83 -1.34
C ASP A 288 -18.01 8.08 -2.80
N PHE A 289 -17.55 7.21 -3.72
CA PHE A 289 -17.92 7.27 -5.13
C PHE A 289 -19.38 6.84 -5.36
N GLY A 290 -19.85 5.84 -4.62
CA GLY A 290 -21.18 5.25 -4.77
C GLY A 290 -22.36 6.16 -4.45
N LYS A 291 -22.14 7.23 -3.66
CA LYS A 291 -23.22 8.15 -3.24
C LYS A 291 -23.93 8.85 -4.42
N ASP A 292 -23.23 9.00 -5.53
CA ASP A 292 -23.73 9.67 -6.73
C ASP A 292 -24.23 8.66 -7.80
N MET A 293 -24.07 7.36 -7.53
CA MET A 293 -24.36 6.28 -8.48
C MET A 293 -25.72 5.63 -8.20
N LYS A 294 -26.52 5.45 -9.25
CA LYS A 294 -27.85 4.79 -9.20
C LYS A 294 -27.84 3.50 -10.02
N ASP A 295 -26.85 2.66 -9.77
CA ASP A 295 -26.66 1.38 -10.46
C ASP A 295 -26.73 0.23 -9.46
N ASP A 296 -27.68 -0.69 -9.66
CA ASP A 296 -27.88 -1.88 -8.83
C ASP A 296 -26.65 -2.79 -8.85
N GLN A 297 -25.92 -2.85 -9.96
CA GLN A 297 -24.69 -3.65 -10.03
C GLN A 297 -23.61 -3.07 -9.12
N TYR A 298 -23.50 -1.74 -9.04
CA TYR A 298 -22.59 -1.08 -8.12
C TYR A 298 -23.02 -1.27 -6.67
N SER A 299 -24.32 -1.18 -6.38
CA SER A 299 -24.86 -1.46 -5.04
C SER A 299 -24.49 -2.87 -4.59
N ASN A 300 -24.59 -3.88 -5.45
CA ASN A 300 -24.17 -5.26 -5.13
C ASN A 300 -22.68 -5.36 -4.79
N LYS A 301 -21.81 -4.58 -5.46
CA LYS A 301 -20.37 -4.51 -5.12
C LYS A 301 -20.15 -3.94 -3.72
N LEU A 302 -20.88 -2.90 -3.33
CA LEU A 302 -20.79 -2.31 -1.98
C LEU A 302 -21.32 -3.26 -0.90
N HIS A 303 -22.40 -3.99 -1.16
CA HIS A 303 -22.87 -5.05 -0.26
C HIS A 303 -21.81 -6.14 -0.07
N ASN A 304 -21.12 -6.55 -1.14
CA ASN A 304 -20.00 -7.50 -1.04
C ASN A 304 -18.86 -6.97 -0.16
N ILE A 305 -18.58 -5.65 -0.16
CA ILE A 305 -17.61 -5.05 0.76
C ILE A 305 -18.10 -5.14 2.21
N LEU A 306 -19.38 -4.90 2.50
CA LEU A 306 -19.92 -5.06 3.85
C LEU A 306 -19.82 -6.51 4.35
N LEU A 307 -20.10 -7.48 3.47
CA LEU A 307 -19.89 -8.90 3.77
C LEU A 307 -18.41 -9.22 4.01
N TYR A 308 -17.50 -8.63 3.22
CA TYR A 308 -16.07 -8.76 3.45
C TYR A 308 -15.66 -8.25 4.83
N LEU A 309 -16.16 -7.09 5.26
CA LEU A 309 -15.90 -6.55 6.60
C LEU A 309 -16.41 -7.51 7.69
N ARG A 310 -17.65 -8.01 7.57
CA ARG A 310 -18.24 -8.97 8.52
C ARG A 310 -17.42 -10.25 8.62
N ASN A 311 -17.13 -10.87 7.47
CA ASN A 311 -16.47 -12.17 7.41
C ASN A 311 -15.03 -12.13 7.93
N ASN A 312 -14.37 -10.96 7.86
CA ASN A 312 -13.00 -10.77 8.32
C ASN A 312 -12.92 -10.04 9.67
N GLN A 313 -14.06 -9.77 10.33
CA GLN A 313 -14.13 -9.07 11.62
C GLN A 313 -13.41 -7.70 11.59
N LEU A 314 -13.58 -6.97 10.48
CA LEU A 314 -13.01 -5.64 10.27
C LEU A 314 -14.07 -4.57 10.52
N TYR A 315 -13.68 -3.55 11.28
CA TYR A 315 -14.58 -2.46 11.68
C TYR A 315 -14.16 -1.15 11.01
N PRO A 316 -15.12 -0.39 10.44
CA PRO A 316 -14.80 0.90 9.83
C PRO A 316 -14.40 1.92 10.89
N GLY A 317 -13.45 2.79 10.55
CA GLY A 317 -13.21 4.02 11.32
C GLY A 317 -14.35 5.03 11.16
N GLU A 318 -14.34 6.09 11.95
CA GLU A 318 -15.42 7.09 11.98
C GLU A 318 -15.73 7.69 10.60
N SER A 319 -14.71 8.13 9.86
CA SER A 319 -14.90 8.72 8.53
C SER A 319 -15.49 7.72 7.53
N PHE A 320 -15.10 6.44 7.61
CA PHE A 320 -15.62 5.39 6.75
C PHE A 320 -17.07 5.03 7.12
N ALA A 321 -17.40 4.97 8.41
CA ALA A 321 -18.77 4.75 8.86
C ALA A 321 -19.72 5.86 8.37
N HIS A 322 -19.26 7.12 8.34
CA HIS A 322 -20.00 8.23 7.72
C HIS A 322 -20.22 8.02 6.22
N SER A 323 -19.20 7.59 5.47
CA SER A 323 -19.34 7.28 4.03
C SER A 323 -20.38 6.18 3.79
N ILE A 324 -20.38 5.12 4.60
CA ILE A 324 -21.38 4.05 4.51
C ILE A 324 -22.79 4.61 4.77
N LYS A 325 -22.96 5.40 5.83
CA LYS A 325 -24.23 6.07 6.15
C LYS A 325 -24.73 6.92 4.98
N THR A 326 -23.87 7.81 4.47
CA THR A 326 -24.23 8.69 3.35
C THR A 326 -24.61 7.91 2.10
N TRP A 327 -23.93 6.80 1.81
CA TRP A 327 -24.32 5.95 0.69
C TRP A 327 -25.70 5.31 0.88
N PHE A 328 -25.99 4.69 2.04
CA PHE A 328 -27.33 4.12 2.29
C PHE A 328 -28.43 5.16 2.17
N GLU A 329 -28.22 6.37 2.71
CA GLU A 329 -29.18 7.48 2.63
C GLU A 329 -29.32 8.08 1.22
N SER A 330 -28.39 7.79 0.30
CA SER A 330 -28.45 8.24 -1.09
C SER A 330 -29.29 7.34 -2.01
N ILE A 331 -29.64 6.13 -1.57
CA ILE A 331 -30.35 5.14 -2.39
C ILE A 331 -31.78 5.63 -2.65
N PRO A 332 -32.18 5.90 -3.90
CA PRO A 332 -33.51 6.42 -4.21
C PRO A 332 -34.58 5.35 -4.00
N GLY A 333 -35.73 5.75 -3.46
CA GLY A 333 -36.87 4.85 -3.21
C GLY A 333 -36.81 4.10 -1.88
N GLU A 334 -35.62 3.99 -1.29
CA GLU A 334 -35.41 3.40 0.02
C GLU A 334 -35.28 4.50 1.09
N GLN A 335 -36.12 4.48 2.12
CA GLN A 335 -36.11 5.48 3.19
C GLN A 335 -35.07 5.14 4.28
N TRP A 336 -33.83 4.87 3.87
CA TRP A 336 -32.75 4.58 4.83
C TRP A 336 -32.47 5.80 5.71
N LYS A 337 -32.32 5.55 7.01
CA LYS A 337 -31.93 6.55 8.00
C LYS A 337 -30.84 5.96 8.89
N GLY A 338 -29.61 6.45 8.75
CA GLY A 338 -28.50 6.03 9.58
C GLY A 338 -28.40 6.86 10.86
N GLN A 339 -27.99 6.23 11.97
CA GLN A 339 -27.70 6.91 13.23
C GLN A 339 -26.50 6.26 13.90
N PHE A 340 -25.62 7.07 14.50
CA PHE A 340 -24.54 6.57 15.35
C PHE A 340 -25.08 6.37 16.76
N ILE A 341 -24.98 5.15 17.25
CA ILE A 341 -25.60 4.71 18.51
C ILE A 341 -24.62 3.87 19.31
N THR A 342 -24.94 3.68 20.59
CA THR A 342 -24.33 2.66 21.43
C THR A 342 -25.32 1.53 21.69
N ILE A 343 -24.80 0.33 21.92
CA ILE A 343 -25.61 -0.86 22.23
C ILE A 343 -25.74 -0.94 23.76
N GLN A 344 -26.96 -1.19 24.25
CA GLN A 344 -27.19 -1.42 25.67
C GLN A 344 -26.55 -2.74 26.13
N GLN A 345 -26.31 -2.90 27.43
CA GLN A 345 -25.84 -4.19 27.99
C GLN A 345 -26.80 -5.36 27.68
N SER A 346 -28.08 -5.08 27.45
CA SER A 346 -29.09 -6.05 27.00
C SER A 346 -28.90 -6.54 25.55
N GLY A 347 -27.96 -5.98 24.79
CA GLY A 347 -27.78 -6.25 23.37
C GLY A 347 -28.74 -5.49 22.45
N GLN A 348 -29.55 -4.57 22.98
CA GLN A 348 -30.50 -3.77 22.22
C GLN A 348 -29.88 -2.47 21.68
N CYS A 349 -30.18 -2.17 20.41
CA CYS A 349 -29.80 -0.92 19.77
C CYS A 349 -30.63 0.26 20.30
N LEU A 350 -29.98 1.33 20.78
CA LEU A 350 -30.66 2.53 21.28
C LEU A 350 -31.44 3.32 20.21
N GLY A 351 -31.06 3.20 18.94
CA GLY A 351 -31.71 3.93 17.85
C GLY A 351 -33.02 3.29 17.37
N CYS A 352 -32.99 1.97 17.12
CA CYS A 352 -34.12 1.26 16.51
C CYS A 352 -34.76 0.19 17.41
N GLY A 353 -34.21 -0.06 18.60
CA GLY A 353 -34.72 -1.06 19.54
C GLY A 353 -34.47 -2.52 19.14
N LYS A 354 -33.89 -2.79 17.97
CA LYS A 354 -33.59 -4.17 17.53
C LYS A 354 -32.45 -4.77 18.36
N THR A 355 -32.56 -6.07 18.64
CA THR A 355 -31.52 -6.86 19.30
C THR A 355 -30.44 -7.24 18.29
N VAL A 356 -29.17 -7.06 18.66
CA VAL A 356 -28.01 -7.46 17.86
C VAL A 356 -27.92 -9.00 17.82
N GLU A 357 -27.28 -9.54 16.77
CA GLU A 357 -27.01 -10.98 16.65
C GLU A 357 -26.34 -11.52 17.93
N SER A 358 -26.82 -12.67 18.39
CA SER A 358 -26.29 -13.35 19.58
C SER A 358 -24.84 -13.78 19.35
N ILE A 359 -24.00 -13.61 20.38
CA ILE A 359 -22.63 -14.15 20.40
C ILE A 359 -22.65 -15.67 20.60
N HIS A 360 -23.74 -16.21 21.18
CA HIS A 360 -23.90 -17.64 21.38
C HIS A 360 -24.20 -18.35 20.06
N LEU A 361 -23.32 -19.27 19.70
CA LEU A 361 -23.51 -20.22 18.61
C LEU A 361 -24.65 -21.19 18.96
N SER A 362 -25.47 -21.52 17.97
CA SER A 362 -26.38 -22.65 18.08
C SER A 362 -25.61 -23.96 18.23
N SER A 363 -26.26 -25.01 18.74
CA SER A 363 -25.64 -26.33 18.88
C SER A 363 -25.12 -26.87 17.55
N GLU A 364 -25.82 -26.59 16.45
CA GLU A 364 -25.42 -27.01 15.10
C GLU A 364 -24.18 -26.26 14.61
N GLU A 365 -24.13 -24.93 14.79
CA GLU A 365 -22.97 -24.12 14.43
C GLU A 365 -21.74 -24.47 15.28
N TYR A 366 -21.96 -24.73 16.57
CA TYR A 366 -20.89 -25.14 17.48
C TYR A 366 -20.31 -26.50 17.10
N GLU A 367 -21.15 -27.52 16.87
CA GLU A 367 -20.67 -28.84 16.46
C GLU A 367 -19.98 -28.77 15.08
N PHE A 368 -20.52 -28.01 14.14
CA PHE A 368 -19.86 -27.78 12.85
C PHE A 368 -18.47 -27.15 12.99
N LEU A 369 -18.34 -26.10 13.81
CA LEU A 369 -17.08 -25.43 14.07
C LEU A 369 -16.08 -26.37 14.78
N LYS A 370 -16.55 -27.08 15.81
CA LYS A 370 -15.77 -28.06 16.57
C LYS A 370 -15.25 -29.17 15.67
N GLU A 371 -16.08 -29.76 14.83
CA GLU A 371 -15.66 -30.77 13.88
C GLU A 371 -14.59 -30.25 12.91
N LYS A 372 -14.77 -29.03 12.40
CA LYS A 372 -13.80 -28.41 11.48
C LYS A 372 -12.44 -28.22 12.15
N ILE A 373 -12.42 -27.69 13.38
CA ILE A 373 -11.19 -27.51 14.15
C ILE A 373 -10.55 -28.86 14.46
N MET A 374 -11.33 -29.85 14.90
CA MET A 374 -10.81 -31.18 15.24
C MET A 374 -10.17 -31.87 14.03
N ARG A 375 -10.78 -31.79 12.83
CA ARG A 375 -10.15 -32.29 11.60
C ARG A 375 -8.83 -31.59 11.31
N ASP A 376 -8.78 -30.26 11.36
CA ASP A 376 -7.57 -29.51 11.03
C ASP A 376 -6.42 -29.76 12.05
N VAL A 377 -6.75 -30.04 13.32
CA VAL A 377 -5.79 -30.29 14.41
C VAL A 377 -5.33 -31.75 14.47
N ILE A 378 -6.24 -32.71 14.31
CA ILE A 378 -5.97 -34.15 14.47
C ILE A 378 -5.38 -34.76 13.20
N ASP A 379 -5.96 -34.45 12.04
CA ASP A 379 -5.48 -35.00 10.76
C ASP A 379 -4.21 -34.30 10.26
N GLY A 380 -3.81 -33.21 10.94
CA GLY A 380 -2.54 -32.53 10.71
C GLY A 380 -2.36 -32.20 9.24
N GLY A 381 -2.94 -31.09 8.77
CA GLY A 381 -2.73 -30.60 7.40
C GLY A 381 -1.26 -30.39 7.00
N ASP A 382 -0.33 -30.55 7.95
CA ASP A 382 1.11 -30.47 7.79
C ASP A 382 1.77 -31.73 8.40
N GLN A 383 2.03 -32.78 7.60
CA GLN A 383 2.72 -34.02 8.01
C GLN A 383 4.13 -33.79 8.62
N TYR A 384 4.66 -32.57 8.50
CA TYR A 384 6.00 -32.16 8.94
C TYR A 384 6.03 -31.47 10.30
N LYS A 385 4.88 -31.12 10.90
CA LYS A 385 4.79 -30.61 12.28
C LYS A 385 4.33 -31.72 13.22
N LYS A 386 5.15 -32.78 13.34
CA LYS A 386 4.92 -33.83 14.33
C LYS A 386 5.15 -33.28 15.73
N THR A 387 4.12 -32.73 16.37
CA THR A 387 4.04 -32.80 17.83
C THR A 387 3.76 -34.27 18.19
N THR A 388 4.71 -34.89 18.89
CA THR A 388 4.74 -36.34 19.15
C THR A 388 3.45 -36.82 19.86
N PRO A 389 2.78 -37.87 19.36
CA PRO A 389 1.47 -38.31 19.86
C PRO A 389 1.54 -39.22 21.11
N GLN A 390 2.48 -38.99 22.03
CA GLN A 390 2.61 -39.83 23.25
C GLN A 390 1.75 -39.36 24.44
N GLY A 391 0.86 -38.38 24.26
CA GLY A 391 -0.02 -37.85 25.32
C GLY A 391 -1.49 -37.73 24.95
N GLY A 392 -1.98 -38.53 23.99
CA GLY A 392 -3.31 -38.36 23.36
C GLY A 392 -4.52 -38.42 24.29
N SER A 393 -4.41 -38.98 25.50
CA SER A 393 -5.49 -39.03 26.48
C SER A 393 -5.60 -37.77 27.35
N GLY A 394 -4.58 -36.91 27.40
CA GLY A 394 -4.59 -35.66 28.19
C GLY A 394 -5.09 -34.43 27.44
N TRP A 395 -4.94 -34.42 26.11
CA TRP A 395 -5.29 -33.24 25.29
C TRP A 395 -6.79 -33.05 25.07
N GLY A 396 -7.55 -34.16 24.96
CA GLY A 396 -9.02 -34.10 24.87
C GLY A 396 -9.67 -33.43 26.07
N ILE A 397 -9.07 -33.57 27.27
CA ILE A 397 -9.52 -32.96 28.52
C ILE A 397 -9.10 -31.48 28.58
N CYS A 398 -7.89 -31.14 28.13
CA CYS A 398 -7.44 -29.73 28.11
C CYS A 398 -8.20 -28.83 27.13
N VAL A 399 -8.58 -29.33 25.94
CA VAL A 399 -9.30 -28.52 24.95
C VAL A 399 -10.76 -28.28 25.37
N THR A 400 -11.43 -29.29 25.94
CA THR A 400 -12.76 -29.10 26.52
C THR A 400 -12.71 -28.14 27.71
N GLN A 401 -11.69 -28.20 28.55
CA GLN A 401 -11.57 -27.32 29.71
C GLN A 401 -11.18 -25.87 29.35
N TRP A 402 -10.51 -25.65 28.21
CA TRP A 402 -10.25 -24.31 27.68
C TRP A 402 -11.51 -23.69 27.04
N LEU A 403 -12.29 -24.47 26.28
CA LEU A 403 -13.57 -24.03 25.71
C LEU A 403 -14.63 -23.72 26.78
N ILE A 404 -14.64 -24.46 27.89
CA ILE A 404 -15.54 -24.19 29.03
C ILE A 404 -15.15 -22.90 29.77
N ARG A 405 -13.86 -22.53 29.81
CA ARG A 405 -13.39 -21.31 30.48
C ARG A 405 -13.63 -20.01 29.70
N VAL A 406 -13.87 -20.09 28.40
CA VAL A 406 -14.23 -18.93 27.56
C VAL A 406 -15.74 -18.63 27.62
N ASN A 407 -16.53 -19.53 28.20
CA ASN A 407 -17.99 -19.46 28.28
C ASN A 407 -18.51 -19.11 29.69
N VAL A 408 -17.69 -18.44 30.51
CA VAL A 408 -18.09 -17.85 31.81
C VAL A 408 -17.80 -16.36 31.82
#